data_AF-A0A7W9TNT9-F1
#
_entry.id   AF-A0A7W9TNT9-F1
#
_cell.length_a   1.000
_cell.length_b   1.000
_cell.length_c   1.000
_cell.angle_alpha   90.00
_cell.angle_beta   90.00
_cell.angle_gamma   90.00
#
_symmetry.space_group_name_H-M   'P 1'
#
loop_
_entity.id
_entity.type
_entity.pdbx_description
1 polymer ?
#
loop_
_entity_poly.entity_id
_entity_poly.type
_entity_poly.pdbx_seq_one_letter_code
_entity_poly.pdbx_strand_id
1 'polypeptide(L)' 'MSLPDGPADDPRPEEPVEPDLNECCGNGCTPCVFDTYAEERRAWQQAVKDWEARQSARAGTAPETRTGSLSPKP' A
#
# COMPACT_ATOMS: atom_id res chain seq x y z
N MET A 1 12.26 -1.58 -27.03
CA MET A 1 11.07 -1.60 -26.15
C MET A 1 11.51 -2.09 -24.79
N SER A 2 11.53 -1.24 -23.77
CA SER A 2 11.97 -1.60 -22.42
C SER A 2 10.88 -2.42 -21.73
N LEU A 3 11.27 -3.59 -21.19
CA LEU A 3 10.38 -4.45 -20.42
C LEU A 3 9.95 -3.74 -19.13
N PRO A 4 8.68 -3.90 -18.70
CA PRO A 4 8.14 -3.22 -17.54
C PRO A 4 8.91 -3.62 -16.29
N ASP A 5 9.24 -2.60 -15.49
CA ASP A 5 9.77 -2.72 -14.14
C ASP A 5 8.87 -3.71 -13.36
N GLY A 6 9.41 -4.89 -13.10
CA GLY A 6 8.70 -5.97 -12.43
C GLY A 6 8.40 -5.62 -10.97
N PRO A 7 7.61 -6.44 -10.26
CA PRO A 7 7.12 -6.20 -8.89
C PRO A 7 8.25 -6.33 -7.83
N ALA A 8 9.38 -5.65 -8.05
CA ALA A 8 10.52 -5.63 -7.16
C ALA A 8 10.26 -4.75 -5.92
N ASP A 9 9.30 -3.84 -6.00
CA ASP A 9 9.02 -2.88 -4.95
C ASP A 9 8.05 -3.41 -3.88
N ASP A 10 7.36 -4.54 -4.10
CA ASP A 10 6.27 -5.11 -3.26
C ASP A 10 5.87 -4.18 -2.09
N PRO A 11 5.25 -3.02 -2.39
CA PRO A 11 5.16 -1.95 -1.42
C PRO A 11 4.14 -2.32 -0.36
N ARG A 12 4.27 -1.72 0.83
CA ARG A 12 3.30 -1.95 1.90
C ARG A 12 1.91 -1.53 1.41
N PRO A 13 0.87 -2.36 1.60
CA PRO A 13 -0.50 -1.94 1.33
C PRO A 13 -0.80 -0.63 2.07
N GLU A 14 -1.30 0.36 1.35
CA GLU A 14 -1.70 1.64 1.95
C GLU A 14 -2.96 1.46 2.80
N GLU A 15 -2.97 2.07 3.98
CA GLU A 15 -4.14 2.02 4.86
C GLU A 15 -5.28 2.77 4.18
N PRO A 16 -6.48 2.16 4.08
CA PRO A 16 -7.64 2.88 3.57
C PRO A 16 -7.89 4.11 4.46
N VAL A 17 -8.20 5.24 3.83
CA VAL A 17 -8.50 6.47 4.55
C VAL A 17 -9.91 6.39 5.12
N GLU A 18 -10.06 6.71 6.40
CA GLU A 18 -11.38 6.76 7.03
C GLU A 18 -12.21 7.88 6.39
N PRO A 19 -13.41 7.57 5.85
CA PRO A 19 -14.25 8.58 5.21
C PRO A 19 -14.78 9.59 6.24
N ASP A 20 -14.95 10.83 5.82
CA ASP A 20 -15.50 11.87 6.71
C ASP A 20 -17.01 11.66 6.95
N LEU A 21 -17.53 12.17 8.07
CA LEU A 21 -18.96 12.13 8.36
C LEU A 21 -19.80 12.87 7.30
N ASN A 22 -19.23 13.83 6.58
CA ASN A 22 -19.90 14.50 5.46
C ASN A 22 -20.00 13.63 4.19
N GLU A 23 -19.11 12.63 4.03
CA GLU A 23 -19.23 11.62 2.97
C GLU A 23 -20.29 10.57 3.31
N CYS A 24 -20.54 10.39 4.61
CA CYS A 24 -21.71 9.68 5.07
C CYS A 24 -22.97 10.50 4.79
N CYS A 25 -23.73 10.05 3.80
CA CYS A 25 -25.04 10.56 3.41
C CYS A 25 -26.05 10.73 4.59
N GLY A 26 -25.78 10.14 5.76
CA GLY A 26 -26.44 10.46 7.04
C GLY A 26 -27.91 10.06 7.17
N ASN A 27 -28.52 9.60 6.08
CA ASN A 27 -29.96 9.28 5.97
C ASN A 27 -30.21 7.84 5.48
N GLY A 28 -29.21 6.97 5.50
CA GLY A 28 -29.36 5.54 5.15
C GLY A 28 -29.01 5.18 3.71
N CYS A 29 -28.10 5.91 3.06
CA CYS A 29 -27.53 5.44 1.80
C CYS A 29 -26.92 4.04 1.96
N THR A 30 -27.28 3.12 1.07
CA THR A 30 -26.77 1.74 1.04
C THR A 30 -26.00 1.54 -0.27
N PRO A 31 -24.72 1.13 -0.23
CA PRO A 31 -23.95 0.77 0.98
C PRO A 31 -23.50 1.97 1.81
N CYS A 32 -23.43 1.79 3.13
CA CYS A 32 -22.84 2.78 4.03
C CYS A 32 -21.33 2.88 3.72
N VAL A 33 -20.82 4.12 3.63
CA VAL A 33 -19.39 4.36 3.37
C VAL A 33 -18.51 3.76 4.47
N PHE A 34 -19.00 3.75 5.72
CA PHE A 34 -18.32 3.13 6.85
C PHE A 34 -18.32 1.59 6.79
N ASP A 35 -19.38 0.96 6.26
CA ASP A 35 -19.38 -0.49 6.03
C ASP A 35 -18.37 -0.88 4.96
N THR A 36 -18.34 -0.13 3.85
CA THR A 36 -17.38 -0.36 2.76
C THR A 36 -15.95 -0.19 3.27
N TYR A 37 -15.69 0.90 3.98
CA TYR A 37 -14.41 1.16 4.63
C TYR A 37 -14.02 0.05 5.63
N ALA A 38 -14.96 -0.44 6.43
CA ALA A 38 -14.67 -1.51 7.39
C ALA A 38 -14.25 -2.81 6.67
N GLU A 39 -14.88 -3.16 5.55
CA GLU A 39 -14.52 -4.31 4.73
C GLU A 39 -13.14 -4.13 4.09
N GLU A 40 -12.87 -2.96 3.49
CA GLU A 40 -11.56 -2.63 2.92
C GLU A 40 -10.46 -2.66 3.98
N ARG A 41 -10.74 -2.11 5.17
CA ARG A 41 -9.81 -2.12 6.30
C ARG A 41 -9.51 -3.53 6.80
N ARG A 42 -10.48 -4.45 6.75
CA ARG A 42 -10.25 -5.88 7.08
C ARG A 42 -9.37 -6.55 6.04
N ALA A 43 -9.63 -6.32 4.75
CA ALA A 43 -8.81 -6.84 3.66
C ALA A 43 -7.37 -6.30 3.74
N TRP A 44 -7.23 -5.00 4.00
CA TRP A 44 -5.95 -4.34 4.20
C TRP A 44 -5.16 -4.95 5.37
N GLN A 45 -5.79 -5.16 6.54
CA GLN A 45 -5.13 -5.80 7.68
C GLN A 45 -4.59 -7.19 7.34
N GLN A 46 -5.32 -7.98 6.54
CA GLN A 46 -4.86 -9.28 6.11
C GLN A 46 -3.70 -9.17 5.11
N ALA A 47 -3.79 -8.25 4.17
CA ALA A 47 -2.75 -7.98 3.19
C ALA A 47 -1.45 -7.49 3.86
N VAL A 48 -1.54 -6.63 4.88
CA VAL A 48 -0.38 -6.16 5.65
C VAL A 48 0.30 -7.31 6.37
N LYS A 49 -0.45 -8.21 7.03
CA LYS A 49 0.14 -9.39 7.69
C LYS A 49 0.91 -10.27 6.71
N ASP A 50 0.33 -10.51 5.53
CA ASP A 50 0.96 -11.32 4.49
C ASP A 50 2.21 -10.61 3.92
N TRP A 51 2.11 -9.30 3.71
CA TRP A 51 3.23 -8.45 3.33
C TRP A 51 4.35 -8.47 4.38
N GLU A 52 4.06 -8.32 5.67
CA GLU A 52 5.06 -8.35 6.75
C GLU A 52 5.81 -9.69 6.80
N ALA A 53 5.12 -10.81 6.55
CA ALA A 53 5.73 -12.12 6.46
C ALA A 53 6.70 -12.21 5.26
N ARG A 54 6.28 -11.71 4.08
CA ARG A 54 7.11 -11.67 2.87
C ARG A 54 8.29 -10.73 3.03
N GLN A 55 8.10 -9.56 3.63
CA GLN A 55 9.17 -8.59 3.92
C GLN A 55 10.17 -9.11 4.94
N SER A 56 9.72 -9.83 5.97
CA SER A 56 10.64 -10.45 6.94
C SER A 56 11.55 -11.48 6.26
N ALA A 57 11.03 -12.26 5.30
CA ALA A 57 11.83 -13.15 4.48
C ALA A 57 12.76 -12.40 3.51
N ARG A 58 12.31 -11.26 2.97
CA ARG A 58 13.03 -10.45 1.98
C ARG A 58 14.04 -9.47 2.58
N ALA A 59 13.89 -9.06 3.84
CA ALA A 59 14.84 -8.22 4.56
C ALA A 59 16.21 -8.92 4.73
N GLY A 60 16.22 -10.26 4.68
CA GLY A 60 17.46 -11.05 4.54
C GLY A 60 18.08 -11.05 3.14
N THR A 61 17.43 -10.44 2.15
CA THR A 61 17.79 -10.46 0.72
C THR A 61 17.57 -9.13 0.00
N ALA A 62 17.37 -8.01 0.70
CA ALA A 62 17.12 -6.73 0.03
C ALA A 62 18.36 -6.27 -0.75
N PRO A 63 18.31 -6.18 -2.09
CA PRO A 63 19.36 -5.54 -2.87
C PRO A 63 19.27 -4.03 -2.63
N GLU A 64 20.36 -3.50 -2.13
CA GLU A 64 20.66 -2.09 -1.97
C GLU A 64 20.38 -1.32 -3.28
N THR A 65 19.26 -0.61 -3.36
CA THR A 65 19.04 0.42 -4.38
C THR A 65 19.87 1.66 -4.01
N ARG A 66 21.20 1.51 -4.04
CA ARG A 66 22.13 2.64 -4.16
C ARG A 66 22.33 2.90 -5.65
N THR A 67 21.34 3.49 -6.29
CA THR A 67 21.56 4.31 -7.49
C THR A 67 21.53 5.74 -6.99
N GLY A 68 22.66 6.27 -6.53
CA GLY A 68 23.73 6.66 -7.43
C GLY A 68 23.70 8.18 -7.58
N SER A 69 23.77 8.86 -6.44
CA SER A 69 24.03 10.29 -6.38
C SER A 69 25.47 10.54 -6.84
N LEU A 70 25.65 10.82 -8.12
CA LEU A 70 26.88 11.42 -8.64
C LEU A 70 26.56 12.28 -9.86
N SER A 71 26.59 13.60 -9.66
CA SER A 71 26.85 14.55 -10.74
C SER A 71 27.92 15.53 -10.26
N PRO A 72 29.21 15.31 -10.58
CA PRO A 72 30.20 16.39 -10.54
C PRO A 72 29.98 17.29 -11.77
N LYS A 73 29.70 18.59 -11.55
CA LYS A 73 29.79 19.63 -12.59
C LYS A 73 31.11 20.40 -12.47
N PRO A 74 31.71 20.82 -13.61
CA PRO A 74 33.10 21.28 -13.73
C PRO A 74 33.38 22.62 -13.05
#